data_AF-A0A0P9EE47-F1
#
_entry.id   AF-A0A0P9EE47-F1
#
_cell.length_a   1.000
_cell.length_b   1.000
_cell.length_c   1.000
_cell.angle_alpha   90.00
_cell.angle_beta   90.00
_cell.angle_gamma   90.00
#
_symmetry.space_group_name_H-M   'P 1'
#
loop_
_entity.id
_entity.type
_entity.pdbx_description
1 polymer ?
#
loop_
_entity_poly.entity_id
_entity_poly.type
_entity_poly.pdbx_seq_one_letter_code
_entity_poly.pdbx_strand_id
1 'polypeptide(L)'
;MTLPPLPFLAMDLTKVALAMEKAGEILREALRAARERGEDKETFFGRLANAYAELAASFALMEAYGKIDPETSRRIGEVFKPNI
;
A
#
# COMPACT_ATOMS: atom_id res chain seq x y z
N MET A 1 -2.67 0.91 -33.92
CA MET A 1 -2.61 1.62 -32.63
C MET A 1 -1.26 1.33 -32.00
N THR A 2 -0.33 2.29 -32.03
CA THR A 2 0.97 2.17 -31.35
C THR A 2 0.81 2.61 -29.91
N LEU A 3 1.13 1.73 -28.97
CA LEU A 3 1.17 2.07 -27.54
C LEU A 3 2.16 3.21 -27.31
N PRO A 4 1.83 4.19 -26.44
CA PRO A 4 2.74 5.28 -26.12
C PRO A 4 4.04 4.74 -25.49
N PRO A 5 5.18 5.43 -25.68
CA PRO A 5 6.45 5.00 -25.13
C PRO A 5 6.41 4.96 -23.58
N LEU A 6 7.14 3.98 -23.03
CA LEU A 6 7.24 3.58 -21.63
C LEU A 6 7.47 4.68 -20.56
N PRO A 7 8.07 5.86 -20.82
CA PRO A 7 8.34 6.85 -19.77
C PRO A 7 7.08 7.42 -19.10
N PHE A 8 5.99 7.56 -19.85
CA PHE A 8 4.76 8.21 -19.34
C PHE A 8 4.00 7.29 -18.36
N LEU A 9 3.97 5.99 -18.65
CA LEU A 9 3.36 4.96 -17.80
C LEU A 9 4.14 4.73 -16.51
N ALA A 10 5.47 4.73 -16.57
CA ALA A 10 6.32 4.56 -15.39
C ALA A 10 6.14 5.72 -14.40
N MET A 11 6.07 6.97 -14.89
CA MET A 11 5.89 8.16 -14.05
C MET A 11 4.53 8.20 -13.33
N ASP A 12 3.49 7.62 -13.92
CA ASP A 12 2.16 7.55 -13.30
C ASP A 12 2.08 6.45 -12.24
N LEU A 13 2.69 5.28 -12.50
CA LEU A 13 2.73 4.16 -11.57
C LEU A 13 3.56 4.46 -10.31
N THR A 14 4.63 5.25 -10.41
CA THR A 14 5.38 5.72 -9.23
C THR A 14 4.51 6.60 -8.33
N LYS A 15 3.64 7.45 -8.91
CA LYS A 15 2.69 8.27 -8.12
C LYS A 15 1.64 7.41 -7.44
N VAL A 16 1.15 6.39 -8.12
CA VAL A 16 0.24 5.39 -7.53
C VAL A 16 0.92 4.70 -6.35
N ALA A 17 2.16 4.25 -6.52
CA ALA A 17 2.92 3.59 -5.45
C ALA A 17 3.11 4.52 -4.23
N LEU A 18 3.47 5.80 -4.46
CA LEU A 18 3.56 6.82 -3.41
C LEU A 18 2.22 7.06 -2.70
N ALA A 19 1.11 7.07 -3.43
CA ALA A 19 -0.21 7.21 -2.83
C ALA A 19 -0.57 5.98 -1.96
N MET A 20 -0.18 4.78 -2.41
CA MET A 20 -0.35 3.54 -1.65
C MET A 20 0.50 3.53 -0.39
N GLU A 21 1.73 4.03 -0.44
CA GLU A 21 2.59 4.24 0.74
C GLU A 21 1.87 5.08 1.79
N LYS A 22 1.36 6.26 1.38
CA LYS A 22 0.68 7.17 2.29
C LYS A 22 -0.62 6.59 2.85
N ALA A 23 -1.41 5.93 2.02
CA ALA A 23 -2.62 5.25 2.45
C ALA A 23 -2.31 4.11 3.44
N GLY A 24 -1.23 3.36 3.20
CA GLY A 24 -0.77 2.29 4.09
C GLY A 24 -0.36 2.81 5.47
N GLU A 25 0.38 3.92 5.52
CA GLU A 25 0.73 4.60 6.78
C GLU A 25 -0.52 4.99 7.58
N ILE A 26 -1.47 5.67 6.93
CA ILE A 26 -2.71 6.15 7.56
C ILE A 26 -3.52 4.98 8.11
N LEU A 27 -3.70 3.92 7.33
CA LEU A 27 -4.46 2.74 7.75
C LEU A 27 -3.77 2.01 8.91
N ARG A 28 -2.45 1.88 8.87
CA ARG A 28 -1.67 1.24 9.94
C ARG A 28 -1.75 2.04 11.24
N GLU A 29 -1.62 3.36 11.18
CA GLU A 29 -1.78 4.24 12.34
C GLU A 29 -3.20 4.18 12.90
N ALA A 30 -4.23 4.19 12.03
CA ALA A 30 -5.62 4.05 12.45
C ALA A 30 -5.89 2.72 13.15
N LEU A 31 -5.36 1.60 12.62
CA LEU A 31 -5.46 0.28 13.24
C LEU A 31 -4.76 0.23 14.60
N ARG A 32 -3.56 0.81 14.70
CA ARG A 32 -2.83 0.90 15.97
C ARG A 32 -3.62 1.70 17.00
N ALA A 33 -4.11 2.88 16.62
CA ALA A 33 -4.86 3.74 17.52
C ALA A 33 -6.19 3.10 17.97
N ALA A 34 -6.89 2.40 17.06
CA ALA A 34 -8.11 1.66 17.41
C ALA A 34 -7.81 0.50 18.38
N ARG A 35 -6.70 -0.22 18.19
CA ARG A 35 -6.26 -1.26 19.12
C ARG A 35 -5.92 -0.68 20.50
N GLU A 36 -5.20 0.45 20.56
CA GLU A 36 -4.86 1.14 21.81
C GLU A 36 -6.12 1.63 22.56
N ARG A 37 -7.21 1.93 21.84
CA ARG A 37 -8.51 2.27 22.43
C ARG A 37 -9.38 1.05 22.79
N GLY A 38 -8.97 -0.17 22.45
CA GLY A 38 -9.75 -1.39 22.70
C GLY A 38 -10.94 -1.58 21.74
N GLU A 39 -10.87 -0.97 20.55
CA GLU A 39 -11.93 -1.01 19.53
C GLU A 39 -11.73 -2.16 18.52
N ASP A 40 -10.93 -3.17 18.85
CA ASP A 40 -10.57 -4.29 17.96
C ASP A 40 -11.75 -5.21 17.60
N LYS A 41 -12.84 -5.14 18.37
CA LYS A 41 -14.10 -5.84 18.11
C LYS A 41 -15.11 -5.02 17.30
N GLU A 42 -14.80 -3.75 17.03
CA GLU A 42 -15.72 -2.87 16.31
C GLU A 42 -15.74 -3.19 14.82
N THR A 43 -16.91 -3.02 14.19
CA THR A 43 -17.07 -3.33 12.76
C THR A 43 -16.14 -2.51 11.88
N PHE A 44 -15.87 -1.25 12.24
CA PHE A 44 -14.95 -0.40 11.48
C PHE A 44 -13.51 -0.89 11.57
N PHE A 45 -13.09 -1.53 12.67
CA PHE A 45 -11.75 -2.09 12.80
C PHE A 45 -11.51 -3.17 11.76
N GLY A 46 -12.48 -4.08 11.60
CA GLY A 46 -12.43 -5.10 10.54
C GLY A 46 -12.36 -4.50 9.14
N ARG A 47 -13.08 -3.40 8.88
CA ARG A 47 -13.01 -2.67 7.59
C ARG A 47 -11.64 -2.03 7.36
N LEU A 48 -11.05 -1.43 8.39
CA LEU A 48 -9.70 -0.87 8.31
C LEU A 48 -8.65 -1.96 8.05
N ALA A 49 -8.77 -3.10 8.72
CA ALA A 49 -7.87 -4.24 8.56
C ALA A 49 -7.94 -4.80 7.14
N ASN A 50 -9.15 -4.98 6.61
CA ASN A 50 -9.35 -5.44 5.24
C ASN A 50 -8.79 -4.44 4.22
N ALA A 51 -9.07 -3.14 4.37
CA ALA A 51 -8.53 -2.11 3.48
C ALA A 51 -6.99 -2.10 3.47
N TYR A 52 -6.36 -2.27 4.65
CA TYR A 52 -4.90 -2.37 4.74
C TYR A 52 -4.36 -3.63 4.04
N ALA A 53 -5.02 -4.78 4.22
CA ALA A 53 -4.64 -6.03 3.58
C ALA A 53 -4.78 -5.99 2.05
N GLU A 54 -5.88 -5.42 1.54
CA GLU A 54 -6.12 -5.25 0.10
C GLU A 54 -5.08 -4.31 -0.54
N LEU A 55 -4.70 -3.24 0.17
CA LEU A 55 -3.69 -2.31 -0.28
C LEU A 55 -2.30 -2.98 -0.34
N ALA A 56 -1.95 -3.75 0.69
CA ALA A 56 -0.70 -4.52 0.73
C ALA A 56 -0.62 -5.55 -0.41
N ALA A 57 -1.72 -6.27 -0.67
CA ALA A 57 -1.82 -7.23 -1.76
C ALA A 57 -1.67 -6.54 -3.13
N SER A 58 -2.31 -5.39 -3.31
CA SER A 58 -2.21 -4.60 -4.54
C SER A 58 -0.76 -4.14 -4.79
N PHE A 59 -0.06 -3.72 -3.74
CA PHE A 59 1.34 -3.31 -3.83
C PHE A 59 2.24 -4.50 -4.21
N ALA A 60 2.06 -5.65 -3.57
CA ALA A 60 2.80 -6.86 -3.90
C ALA A 60 2.61 -7.31 -5.36
N LEU A 61 1.41 -7.14 -5.92
CA LEU A 61 1.17 -7.39 -7.34
C LEU A 61 1.92 -6.40 -8.24
N MET A 62 1.93 -5.12 -7.90
CA MET A 62 2.69 -4.11 -8.65
C MET A 62 4.19 -4.43 -8.66
N GLU A 63 4.75 -4.86 -7.53
CA GLU A 63 6.13 -5.34 -7.43
C GLU A 63 6.36 -6.58 -8.32
N ALA A 64 5.54 -7.62 -8.18
CA ALA A 64 5.70 -8.89 -8.89
C ALA A 64 5.64 -8.74 -10.42
N TYR A 65 4.83 -7.80 -10.92
CA TYR A 65 4.71 -7.49 -12.34
C TYR A 65 5.72 -6.44 -12.85
N GLY A 66 6.66 -6.00 -12.01
CA GLY A 66 7.69 -5.02 -12.37
C GLY A 66 7.10 -3.65 -12.74
N LYS A 67 5.99 -3.27 -12.12
CA LYS A 67 5.29 -1.98 -12.35
C LYS A 67 5.91 -0.82 -11.58
N ILE A 68 6.76 -1.12 -10.61
CA ILE A 68 7.51 -0.17 -9.81
C ILE A 68 8.98 -0.54 -9.87
N ASP A 69 9.85 0.47 -9.79
CA ASP A 69 11.29 0.24 -9.74
C ASP A 69 11.72 -0.35 -8.37
N PRO A 70 12.87 -1.03 -8.30
CA PRO A 70 13.31 -1.69 -7.07
C PRO A 70 13.54 -0.75 -5.87
N GLU A 71 13.86 0.53 -6.11
CA GLU A 71 14.08 1.50 -5.04
C GLU A 71 12.75 1.93 -4.41
N THR A 72 11.77 2.26 -5.27
CA THR A 72 10.38 2.52 -4.87
C THR A 72 9.79 1.31 -4.15
N SER A 73 10.02 0.10 -4.67
CA SER A 73 9.54 -1.12 -4.03
C SER A 73 10.11 -1.29 -2.62
N ARG A 74 11.44 -1.15 -2.47
CA ARG A 74 12.10 -1.30 -1.16
C ARG A 74 11.56 -0.31 -0.14
N ARG A 75 11.39 0.96 -0.51
CA ARG A 75 10.92 1.99 0.40
C ARG A 75 9.51 1.71 0.89
N ILE A 76 8.60 1.42 -0.03
CA ILE A 76 7.18 1.20 0.28
C ILE A 76 6.96 -0.12 0.99
N GLY A 77 7.77 -1.14 0.68
CA GLY A 77 7.73 -2.44 1.35
C GLY A 77 7.85 -2.34 2.86
N GLU A 78 8.62 -1.39 3.40
CA GLU A 78 8.74 -1.16 4.85
C GLU A 78 7.40 -0.77 5.52
N VAL A 79 6.46 -0.18 4.78
CA VAL A 79 5.12 0.16 5.31
C VAL A 79 4.29 -1.10 5.56
N PHE A 80 4.46 -2.12 4.73
CA PHE A 80 3.68 -3.36 4.73
C PHE A 80 4.37 -4.53 5.43
N LYS A 81 5.59 -4.35 5.94
CA LYS A 81 6.26 -5.39 6.72
C LYS A 81 5.50 -5.66 8.03
N PRO A 82 5.28 -6.93 8.40
CA PRO A 82 4.85 -7.28 9.74
C PRO A 82 5.92 -6.85 10.73
N ASN A 83 5.61 -5.92 11.63
CA ASN A 83 6.42 -5.69 12.82
C ASN A 83 6.14 -6.86 13.79
N ILE A 84 6.91 -7.94 13.65
CA ILE A 84 6.92 -9.08 14.59
C ILE A 84 7.78 -8.69 15.79
#